data_AF-A0AAJ2LRB7-F1
#
_entry.id   AF-A0AAJ2LRB7-F1
#
_cell.length_a   1.000
_cell.length_b   1.000
_cell.length_c   1.000
_cell.angle_alpha   90.00
_cell.angle_beta   90.00
_cell.angle_gamma   90.00
#
_symmetry.space_group_name_H-M   'P 1'
#
loop_
_entity.id
_entity.type
_entity.pdbx_description
1 polymer ?
#
loop_
_entity_poly.entity_id
_entity_poly.type
_entity_poly.pdbx_seq_one_letter_code
_entity_poly.pdbx_strand_id
1 'polypeptide(L)' 'MNASVGQAASVIPGQLRVIKRNGGVVPYDSDKIAVAISKAFLAVEGQQGSNSSRIHDRVEQLTE' A
#
# COMPACT_ATOMS: atom_id res chain seq x y z
N MET A 1 -16.59 -31.19 -2.86
CA MET A 1 -15.48 -30.22 -2.72
C MET A 1 -16.05 -28.83 -2.98
N ASN A 2 -16.21 -27.98 -1.96
CA ASN A 2 -16.78 -26.64 -2.11
C ASN A 2 -15.63 -25.61 -2.09
N ALA A 3 -15.16 -25.21 -3.27
CA ALA A 3 -14.21 -24.13 -3.39
C ALA A 3 -14.98 -22.83 -3.13
N SER A 4 -14.79 -22.23 -1.97
CA SER A 4 -15.23 -20.86 -1.68
C SER A 4 -14.55 -19.93 -2.67
N VAL A 5 -15.22 -19.69 -3.79
CA VAL A 5 -14.85 -18.65 -4.76
C VAL A 5 -14.87 -17.35 -3.97
N GLY A 6 -13.69 -16.81 -3.67
CA GLY A 6 -13.56 -15.55 -2.93
C GLY A 6 -14.46 -14.52 -3.60
N GLN A 7 -15.42 -13.98 -2.85
CA GLN A 7 -16.42 -13.04 -3.36
C GLN A 7 -15.73 -12.03 -4.29
N ALA A 8 -16.12 -12.04 -5.56
CA ALA A 8 -15.69 -11.03 -6.51
C ALA A 8 -16.26 -9.71 -6.01
N ALA A 9 -15.49 -8.98 -5.20
CA ALA A 9 -15.87 -7.69 -4.68
C ALA A 9 -16.29 -6.83 -5.86
N SER A 10 -17.54 -6.36 -5.88
CA SER A 10 -18.11 -5.61 -7.00
C SER A 10 -17.18 -4.45 -7.36
N VAL A 11 -16.68 -4.42 -8.58
CA VAL A 11 -15.89 -3.29 -9.09
C VAL A 11 -16.88 -2.16 -9.35
N ILE A 12 -16.92 -1.17 -8.46
CA ILE A 12 -17.75 0.03 -8.62
C ILE A 12 -17.01 0.96 -9.58
N PRO A 13 -17.61 1.34 -10.73
CA PRO A 13 -17.01 2.31 -11.64
C PRO A 13 -16.72 3.63 -10.93
N GLY A 14 -15.61 4.27 -11.26
CA GLY A 14 -15.20 5.55 -10.66
C GLY A 14 -14.41 5.42 -9.35
N GLN A 15 -14.14 4.21 -8.86
CA GLN A 15 -13.26 3.97 -7.71
C GLN A 15 -11.98 3.25 -8.12
N LEU A 16 -10.83 3.71 -7.60
CA LEU A 16 -9.54 3.04 -7.79
C LEU A 16 -9.49 1.73 -6.99
N ARG A 17 -9.01 0.67 -7.64
CA ARG A 17 -8.88 -0.67 -7.06
C ARG A 17 -7.55 -1.31 -7.43
N VAL A 18 -7.09 -2.25 -6.60
CA VAL A 18 -5.83 -2.98 -6.79
C VAL A 18 -6.12 -4.48 -6.84
N ILE A 19 -5.48 -5.17 -7.80
CA ILE A 19 -5.47 -6.63 -7.87
C ILE A 19 -4.26 -7.12 -7.07
N LYS A 20 -4.50 -7.88 -6.00
CA LYS A 20 -3.44 -8.49 -5.20
C LYS A 20 -2.75 -9.61 -5.98
N ARG A 21 -1.54 -9.99 -5.54
CA ARG A 21 -0.77 -11.11 -6.12
C ARG A 21 -1.52 -12.44 -6.15
N ASN A 22 -2.47 -12.64 -5.24
CA ASN A 22 -3.32 -13.83 -5.18
C ASN A 22 -4.60 -13.73 -6.02
N GLY A 23 -4.72 -12.71 -6.88
CA GLY A 23 -5.88 -12.47 -7.73
C GLY A 23 -7.06 -11.76 -7.06
N GLY A 24 -7.03 -11.53 -5.73
CA GLY A 24 -8.11 -10.85 -5.03
C GLY A 24 -8.13 -9.34 -5.29
N VAL A 25 -9.30 -8.75 -5.53
CA VAL A 25 -9.45 -7.31 -5.77
C VAL A 25 -9.81 -6.57 -4.49
N VAL A 26 -9.08 -5.48 -4.19
CA VAL A 26 -9.27 -4.64 -3.00
C VAL A 26 -9.38 -3.16 -3.38
N PRO A 27 -9.96 -2.30 -2.53
CA PRO A 27 -9.86 -0.85 -2.71
C PRO A 27 -8.40 -0.39 -2.75
N TYR A 28 -8.12 0.66 -3.54
CA TYR A 28 -6.85 1.36 -3.46
C TYR A 28 -6.69 2.05 -2.09
N ASP A 29 -5.46 2.09 -1.59
CA ASP A 29 -5.11 2.60 -0.27
C ASP A 29 -3.68 3.15 -0.34
N SER A 30 -3.55 4.49 -0.35
CA SER A 30 -2.27 5.20 -0.44
C SER A 30 -1.40 4.95 0.78
N ASP A 31 -1.98 4.77 1.98
CA ASP A 31 -1.24 4.52 3.22
C ASP A 31 -0.41 3.25 3.12
N LYS A 32 -0.93 2.22 2.43
CA LYS A 32 -0.17 0.98 2.19
C LYS A 32 1.07 1.20 1.34
N ILE A 33 1.04 2.18 0.43
CA ILE A 33 2.20 2.58 -0.38
C ILE A 33 3.18 3.39 0.48
N ALA A 34 2.68 4.35 1.26
CA ALA A 34 3.50 5.17 2.16
C ALA A 34 4.28 4.32 3.18
N VAL A 35 3.62 3.32 3.78
CA VAL A 35 4.28 2.37 4.70
C VAL A 35 5.37 1.55 3.98
N ALA A 36 5.14 1.14 2.73
CA ALA A 36 6.13 0.36 1.98
C ALA A 36 7.37 1.20 1.66
N ILE A 37 7.18 2.45 1.20
CA ILE A 37 8.27 3.39 0.91
C ILE A 37 9.03 3.75 2.19
N SER A 38 8.32 4.02 3.30
CA SER A 38 8.94 4.29 4.61
C SER A 38 9.85 3.14 5.04
N LYS A 39 9.39 1.89 4.90
CA LYS A 39 10.21 0.70 5.20
C LYS A 39 11.46 0.62 4.33
N ALA A 40 11.39 1.03 3.07
CA ALA A 40 12.55 1.09 2.20
C ALA A 40 13.57 2.12 2.67
N PHE A 41 13.14 3.32 3.08
CA PHE A 41 14.03 4.32 3.67
C PHE A 41 14.68 3.81 4.96
N LEU A 42 13.92 3.20 5.86
CA LEU A 42 14.45 2.65 7.12
C LEU A 42 15.45 1.51 6.90
N ALA A 43 15.27 0.71 5.85
CA ALA A 43 16.21 -0.34 5.50
C ALA A 43 17.56 0.20 5.00
N VAL A 44 17.58 1.41 4.44
CA VAL A 44 18.79 2.05 3.90
C VAL A 44 19.47 2.98 4.92
N GLU A 45 18.70 3.83 5.61
CA GLU A 45 19.22 4.81 6.57
C GLU A 45 19.36 4.25 8.00
N GLY A 46 18.78 3.08 8.27
CA GLY A 46 18.75 2.44 9.59
C GLY A 46 17.73 3.05 10.54
N GLN A 47 17.72 2.60 11.80
CA GLN A 47 16.72 2.99 12.81
C GLN A 47 16.69 4.50 13.13
N GLN A 48 17.79 5.22 12.85
CA GLN A 48 17.86 6.68 12.99
C GLN A 48 16.89 7.41 12.02
N GLY A 49 16.55 6.78 10.89
CA GLY A 49 15.57 7.33 9.94
C GLY A 49 14.13 7.35 10.47
N SER A 50 13.79 6.58 11.50
CA SER A 50 12.39 6.46 11.98
C SER A 50 11.82 7.77 12.50
N ASN A 51 12.65 8.64 13.07
CA ASN A 51 12.25 9.92 13.64
C ASN A 51 12.58 11.10 12.72
N SER A 52 13.00 10.83 11.48
CA SER A 52 13.42 11.86 10.54
C SER A 52 12.22 12.50 9.86
N SER A 53 11.94 13.77 10.18
CA SER A 53 10.87 14.54 9.52
C SER A 53 11.04 14.60 8.00
N ARG A 54 12.28 14.81 7.53
CA ARG A 54 12.60 14.84 6.10
C ARG A 54 12.19 13.56 5.36
N ILE A 55 12.28 12.40 6.01
CA ILE A 55 11.87 11.13 5.39
C ILE A 55 10.35 11.08 5.29
N HIS A 56 9.63 11.46 6.36
CA HIS A 56 8.17 11.49 6.36
C HIS A 56 7.63 12.45 5.29
N ASP A 57 8.17 13.67 5.20
CA ASP A 57 7.79 14.65 4.18
C ASP A 57 8.03 14.10 2.76
N ARG A 58 9.14 13.37 2.56
CA ARG A 58 9.47 12.79 1.26
C ARG A 58 8.57 11.62 0.89
N VAL A 59 8.18 10.80 1.86
CA VAL A 59 7.23 9.70 1.67
C VAL A 59 5.87 10.27 1.26
N GLU A 60 5.36 11.27 1.98
CA GLU A 60 4.09 11.93 1.68
C GLU A 60 4.05 12.44 0.23
N GLN A 61 5.05 13.22 -0.19
CA GLN A 61 5.17 13.73 -1.56
C GLN A 61 5.21 12.66 -2.66
N LEU A 62 5.63 11.43 -2.32
CA LEU A 62 5.71 10.32 -3.28
C LEU A 62 4.42 9.49 -3.33
N THR A 63 3.47 9.73 -2.42
CA THR A 63 2.27 8.91 -2.25
C THR A 63 0.95 9.65 -2.34
N GLU A 64 0.98 10.98 -2.45
CA GLU A 64 -0.17 11.80 -2.84
C GLU A 64 -0.52 11.71 -4.33
#